data_AF-T0RU23-F1
#
_entry.id   AF-T0RU23-F1
#
_cell.length_a   1.000
_cell.length_b   1.000
_cell.length_c   1.000
_cell.angle_alpha   90.00
_cell.angle_beta   90.00
_cell.angle_gamma   90.00
#
_symmetry.space_group_name_H-M   'P 1'
#
loop_
_entity.id
_entity.type
_entity.pdbx_description
1 polymer ?
#
loop_
_entity_poly.entity_id
_entity_poly.type
_entity_poly.pdbx_seq_one_letter_code
_entity_poly.pdbx_strand_id
1 'polypeptide(L)'
;MAPPSAWSQYKEAVLQVATTSTATCQACSAKISAGQLRLGVMYLHVDGFMLMEWVHVSCEPSLPAAFDTISFIETGVDPDHAKRILSWVSICKTKPSTAKEIYELETHQMSRSRKMTA
;
A
#
# COMPACT_ATOMS: atom_id res chain seq x y z
N MET A 1 -30.93 -2.12 -19.06
CA MET A 1 -30.01 -2.72 -18.07
C MET A 1 -28.61 -2.53 -18.64
N ALA A 2 -27.74 -1.76 -17.98
CA ALA A 2 -26.37 -1.60 -18.47
C ALA A 2 -25.63 -2.95 -18.36
N PRO A 3 -24.75 -3.29 -19.32
CA PRO A 3 -23.92 -4.47 -19.16
C PRO A 3 -23.07 -4.33 -17.89
N PRO A 4 -22.77 -5.45 -17.18
CA PRO A 4 -21.85 -5.41 -16.05
C PRO A 4 -20.49 -4.88 -16.49
N SER A 5 -19.76 -4.23 -15.58
CA SER A 5 -18.41 -3.76 -15.87
C SER A 5 -17.52 -4.95 -16.25
N ALA A 6 -16.75 -4.81 -17.33
CA ALA A 6 -15.80 -5.84 -17.76
C ALA A 6 -14.65 -6.05 -16.76
N TRP A 7 -14.43 -5.06 -15.87
CA TRP A 7 -13.48 -5.11 -14.78
C TRP A 7 -14.19 -5.34 -13.44
N SER A 8 -13.58 -6.18 -12.61
CA SER A 8 -13.98 -6.41 -11.22
C SER A 8 -12.78 -6.21 -10.30
N GLN A 9 -12.97 -5.54 -9.16
CA GLN A 9 -11.92 -5.38 -8.16
C GLN A 9 -11.68 -6.71 -7.46
N TYR A 10 -10.43 -7.17 -7.45
CA TYR A 10 -10.04 -8.35 -6.69
C TYR A 10 -10.05 -8.05 -5.19
N LYS A 11 -10.48 -9.01 -4.37
CA LYS A 11 -10.62 -8.83 -2.92
C LYS A 11 -9.33 -9.03 -2.13
N GLU A 12 -8.22 -9.27 -2.83
CA GLU A 12 -6.89 -9.29 -2.27
C GLU A 12 -6.09 -8.09 -2.76
N ALA A 13 -5.29 -7.50 -1.87
CA ALA A 13 -4.38 -6.42 -2.20
C ALA A 13 -2.93 -6.77 -1.82
N VAL A 14 -2.02 -5.99 -2.39
CA VAL A 14 -0.59 -6.08 -2.09
C VAL A 14 -0.15 -4.80 -1.42
N LEU A 15 0.44 -4.88 -0.24
CA LEU A 15 1.09 -3.76 0.41
C LEU A 15 2.60 -3.84 0.18
N GLN A 16 3.21 -2.70 -0.10
CA GLN A 16 4.65 -2.64 -0.35
C GLN A 16 5.23 -1.30 0.11
N VAL A 17 6.45 -1.34 0.66
CA VAL A 17 7.31 -0.15 0.73
C VAL A 17 7.96 0.05 -0.63
N ALA A 18 7.68 1.16 -1.31
CA ALA A 18 8.13 1.41 -2.67
C ALA A 18 9.67 1.34 -2.75
N THR A 19 10.19 0.46 -3.60
CA THR A 19 11.65 0.31 -3.81
C THR A 19 12.20 1.32 -4.82
N THR A 20 11.34 1.85 -5.68
CA THR A 20 11.67 2.83 -6.72
C THR A 20 10.65 3.97 -6.72
N SER A 21 11.01 5.09 -7.36
CA SER A 21 10.11 6.25 -7.53
C SER A 21 9.47 6.29 -8.93
N THR A 22 9.03 5.15 -9.47
CA THR A 22 8.52 5.05 -10.86
C THR A 22 7.00 4.92 -10.94
N ALA A 23 6.32 4.64 -9.83
CA ALA A 23 4.87 4.49 -9.81
C ALA A 23 4.18 5.84 -9.57
N THR A 24 3.03 6.03 -10.20
CA THR A 24 2.13 7.16 -9.98
C THR A 24 0.92 6.70 -9.19
N CYS A 25 0.60 7.41 -8.12
CA CYS A 25 -0.59 7.16 -7.32
C CYS A 25 -1.85 7.44 -8.14
N GLN A 26 -2.75 6.47 -8.25
CA GLN A 26 -4.00 6.63 -9.02
C GLN A 26 -5.04 7.53 -8.32
N ALA A 27 -4.92 7.75 -7.01
CA ALA A 27 -5.83 8.65 -6.29
C ALA A 27 -5.48 10.15 -6.46
N CYS A 28 -4.19 10.49 -6.50
CA CYS A 28 -3.75 11.90 -6.53
C CYS A 28 -2.90 12.28 -7.74
N SER A 29 -2.63 11.34 -8.65
CA SER A 29 -1.76 11.52 -9.82
C SER A 29 -0.32 11.96 -9.50
N ALA A 30 0.09 11.95 -8.23
CA ALA A 30 1.46 12.26 -7.82
C ALA A 30 2.35 11.00 -7.82
N LYS A 31 3.64 11.22 -8.04
CA LYS A 31 4.66 10.17 -7.94
C LYS A 31 4.72 9.59 -6.53
N ILE A 32 4.81 8.26 -6.44
CA ILE A 32 5.10 7.53 -5.19
C ILE A 32 6.61 7.43 -5.05
N SER A 33 7.18 8.04 -4.02
CA SER A 33 8.63 8.04 -3.79
C SER A 33 9.10 6.73 -3.16
N ALA A 34 10.36 6.37 -3.43
CA ALA A 34 10.99 5.23 -2.76
C ALA A 34 10.98 5.43 -1.23
N GLY A 35 10.66 4.37 -0.49
CA GLY A 35 10.46 4.38 0.96
C GLY A 35 9.03 4.68 1.42
N GLN A 36 8.13 5.13 0.53
CA GLN A 36 6.71 5.34 0.88
C GLN A 36 5.92 4.03 0.82
N LEU A 37 4.89 3.93 1.67
CA LEU A 37 3.96 2.81 1.65
C LEU A 37 2.94 3.00 0.52
N ARG A 38 2.76 1.95 -0.26
CA ARG A 38 1.76 1.90 -1.34
C ARG A 38 0.94 0.63 -1.28
N LEU A 39 -0.34 0.77 -1.58
CA LEU A 39 -1.28 -0.33 -1.74
C LEU A 39 -1.49 -0.59 -3.23
N GLY A 40 -1.25 -1.83 -3.65
CA GLY A 40 -1.54 -2.36 -4.97
C GLY A 40 -2.96 -2.91 -4.99
N VAL A 41 -3.83 -2.24 -5.72
CA VAL A 41 -5.22 -2.64 -5.95
C VAL A 41 -5.30 -3.38 -7.28
N MET A 42 -5.82 -4.60 -7.24
CA MET A 42 -5.89 -5.46 -8.42
C MET A 42 -7.29 -5.46 -9.02
N TYR A 43 -7.36 -5.44 -10.34
CA TYR A 43 -8.59 -5.57 -11.11
C TYR A 43 -8.45 -6.70 -12.11
N LEU A 44 -9.49 -7.53 -12.22
CA LEU A 44 -9.58 -8.64 -13.15
C LEU A 44 -10.57 -8.31 -14.26
N HIS A 45 -10.13 -8.48 -15.50
CA HIS A 45 -10.98 -8.40 -16.68
C HIS A 45 -11.61 -9.76 -16.96
N VAL A 46 -12.82 -9.75 -17.53
CA VAL A 46 -13.52 -10.98 -17.96
C VAL A 46 -12.74 -11.81 -18.98
N ASP A 47 -11.84 -11.18 -19.76
CA ASP A 47 -10.98 -11.84 -20.74
C ASP A 47 -9.65 -12.36 -20.14
N GLY A 48 -9.50 -12.33 -18.81
CA GLY A 48 -8.31 -12.84 -18.12
C GLY A 48 -7.16 -11.84 -17.98
N PHE A 49 -7.34 -10.58 -18.37
CA PHE A 49 -6.36 -9.53 -18.08
C PHE A 49 -6.38 -9.13 -16.61
N MET A 50 -5.21 -8.74 -16.09
CA MET A 50 -5.06 -8.20 -14.75
C MET A 50 -4.42 -6.82 -14.82
N LEU A 51 -5.02 -5.86 -14.13
CA LEU A 51 -4.46 -4.53 -13.91
C LEU A 51 -4.13 -4.39 -12.42
N MET A 52 -3.00 -3.77 -12.11
CA MET A 52 -2.66 -3.36 -10.76
C MET A 52 -2.43 -1.85 -10.72
N GLU A 53 -3.12 -1.19 -9.81
CA GLU A 53 -2.99 0.23 -9.55
C GLU A 53 -2.29 0.46 -8.22
N TRP A 54 -1.33 1.39 -8.19
CA TRP A 54 -0.67 1.79 -6.95
C TRP A 54 -1.34 3.03 -6.38
N VAL A 55 -1.64 3.00 -5.08
CA VAL A 55 -2.25 4.10 -4.33
C VAL A 55 -1.40 4.38 -3.09
N HIS A 56 -1.11 5.66 -2.81
CA HIS A 56 -0.54 6.04 -1.52
C HIS A 56 -1.51 5.66 -0.41
N VAL A 57 -1.02 5.03 0.65
CA VAL A 57 -1.87 4.71 1.81
C VAL A 57 -2.45 5.99 2.43
N SER A 58 -1.71 7.10 2.42
CA SER A 58 -2.17 8.40 2.94
C SER A 58 -3.24 9.08 2.09
N CYS A 59 -3.35 8.74 0.81
CA CYS A 59 -4.39 9.30 -0.07
C CYS A 59 -5.74 8.66 0.20
N GLU A 60 -5.76 7.36 0.52
CA GLU A 60 -6.98 6.60 0.81
C GLU A 60 -6.81 5.74 2.07
N PRO A 61 -6.83 6.34 3.28
CA PRO A 61 -6.49 5.64 4.53
C PRO A 61 -7.47 4.54 4.95
N SER A 62 -8.69 4.54 4.39
CA SER A 62 -9.72 3.52 4.62
C SER A 62 -9.69 2.41 3.58
N LEU A 63 -9.01 2.60 2.45
CA LEU A 63 -8.98 1.63 1.35
C LEU A 63 -8.45 0.24 1.75
N PRO A 64 -7.44 0.09 2.64
CA PRO A 64 -7.05 -1.22 3.15
C PRO A 64 -8.21 -2.03 3.78
N ALA A 65 -9.19 -1.36 4.39
CA ALA A 65 -10.33 -2.04 5.02
C ALA A 65 -11.31 -2.67 3.99
N ALA A 66 -11.19 -2.32 2.71
CA ALA A 66 -12.06 -2.83 1.64
C ALA A 66 -11.65 -4.21 1.09
N PHE A 67 -10.49 -4.74 1.52
CA PHE A 67 -9.93 -6.01 1.06
C PHE A 67 -10.04 -7.10 2.13
N ASP A 68 -10.34 -8.32 1.69
CA ASP A 68 -10.43 -9.50 2.56
C ASP A 68 -9.03 -9.87 3.08
N THR A 69 -8.04 -9.82 2.20
CA THR A 69 -6.63 -10.10 2.50
C THR A 69 -5.72 -9.02 1.95
N ILE A 70 -4.63 -8.76 2.68
CA ILE A 70 -3.55 -7.88 2.24
C ILE A 70 -2.25 -8.66 2.44
N SER A 71 -1.56 -8.96 1.36
CA SER A 71 -0.22 -9.55 1.39
C SER A 71 0.81 -8.43 1.49
N PHE A 72 1.85 -8.59 2.32
CA PHE A 72 2.91 -7.60 2.46
C PHE A 72 4.21 -8.10 1.82
N ILE A 73 4.78 -7.30 0.91
CA ILE A 73 6.09 -7.59 0.32
C ILE A 73 7.18 -7.05 1.25
N GLU A 74 7.79 -7.95 2.00
CA GLU A 74 8.81 -7.64 3.02
C GLU A 74 10.23 -7.47 2.46
N THR A 75 10.46 -7.81 1.19
CA THR A 75 11.80 -7.81 0.59
C THR A 75 12.45 -6.43 0.68
N GLY A 76 13.61 -6.35 1.34
CA GLY A 76 14.36 -5.10 1.51
C GLY A 76 13.83 -4.18 2.62
N VAL A 77 12.88 -4.64 3.44
CA VAL A 77 12.36 -3.92 4.60
C VAL A 77 13.04 -4.43 5.88
N ASP A 78 13.42 -3.52 6.76
CA ASP A 78 13.95 -3.85 8.09
C ASP A 78 12.95 -4.73 8.89
N PRO A 79 13.37 -5.82 9.56
CA PRO A 79 12.44 -6.73 10.23
C PRO A 79 11.55 -6.08 11.30
N ASP A 80 12.05 -5.08 12.02
CA ASP A 80 11.21 -4.36 13.01
C ASP A 80 10.20 -3.47 12.31
N HIS A 81 10.60 -2.83 11.20
CA HIS A 81 9.68 -2.05 10.37
C HIS A 81 8.60 -2.94 9.74
N ALA A 82 8.96 -4.12 9.23
CA ALA A 82 8.03 -5.10 8.69
C ALA A 82 6.99 -5.52 9.74
N LYS A 83 7.42 -5.84 10.97
CA LYS A 83 6.52 -6.15 12.09
C LYS A 83 5.54 -5.01 12.39
N ARG A 84 6.00 -3.75 12.36
CA ARG A 84 5.12 -2.58 12.57
C ARG A 84 4.09 -2.45 11.46
N ILE A 85 4.48 -2.67 10.21
CA ILE A 85 3.57 -2.63 9.06
C ILE A 85 2.50 -3.73 9.17
N LEU A 86 2.89 -4.97 9.49
CA LEU A 86 1.94 -6.08 9.68
C LEU A 86 0.97 -5.82 10.84
N SER A 87 1.48 -5.26 11.95
CA SER A 87 0.64 -4.85 13.08
C SER A 87 -0.37 -3.76 12.67
N TRP A 88 0.08 -2.79 11.88
CA TRP A 88 -0.79 -1.74 11.33
C TRP A 88 -1.87 -2.28 10.39
N VAL A 89 -1.54 -3.23 9.49
CA VAL A 89 -2.52 -3.87 8.59
C VAL A 89 -3.66 -4.52 9.39
N SER A 90 -3.33 -5.18 10.50
CA SER A 90 -4.32 -5.81 11.39
C SER A 90 -5.30 -4.79 12.00
N ILE A 91 -4.82 -3.58 12.30
CA ILE A 91 -5.63 -2.50 12.88
C ILE A 91 -6.55 -1.87 11.82
N CYS A 92 -6.05 -1.69 10.59
CA CYS A 92 -6.77 -0.98 9.52
C CYS A 92 -8.09 -1.62 9.12
N LYS A 93 -8.26 -2.93 9.37
CA LYS A 93 -9.54 -3.62 9.17
C LYS A 93 -10.67 -3.11 10.09
N THR A 94 -10.33 -2.44 11.19
CA THR A 94 -11.30 -2.00 12.21
C THR A 94 -11.49 -0.49 12.25
N LYS A 95 -10.48 0.28 11.86
CA LYS A 95 -10.52 1.74 11.81
C LYS A 95 -9.64 2.28 10.68
N PRO A 96 -10.06 3.35 9.98
CA PRO A 96 -9.16 4.09 9.09
C PRO A 96 -7.96 4.63 9.88
N SER A 97 -6.79 4.63 9.24
CA SER A 97 -5.61 5.24 9.85
C SER A 97 -5.57 6.74 9.62
N THR A 98 -4.96 7.46 10.56
CA THR A 98 -4.70 8.89 10.41
C THR A 98 -3.48 9.12 9.53
N ALA A 99 -3.41 10.29 8.89
CA ALA A 99 -2.23 10.70 8.11
C ALA A 99 -0.94 10.69 8.96
N LYS A 100 -1.05 10.99 10.27
CA LYS A 100 0.09 10.96 11.21
C LYS A 100 0.61 9.55 11.44
N GLU A 101 -0.27 8.58 11.70
CA GLU A 101 0.12 7.17 11.88
C GLU A 101 0.81 6.62 10.63
N ILE A 102 0.31 6.98 9.43
CA ILE A 102 0.90 6.58 8.15
C ILE A 102 2.29 7.21 7.98
N TYR A 103 2.43 8.51 8.25
CA TYR A 103 3.72 9.19 8.18
C TYR A 103 4.76 8.58 9.14
N GLU A 104 4.37 8.23 10.37
CA GLU A 104 5.24 7.57 11.35
C GLU A 104 5.62 6.13 10.97
N LEU A 105 4.80 5.47 10.16
CA LEU A 105 5.14 4.17 9.57
C LEU A 105 6.18 4.35 8.46
N GLU A 106 5.99 5.28 7.54
CA GLU A 106 6.90 5.51 6.41
C GLU A 106 8.28 6.03 6.87
N THR A 107 8.31 6.97 7.81
CA THR A 107 9.56 7.62 8.24
C THR A 107 10.43 6.79 9.17
N HIS A 108 9.91 5.69 9.73
CA HIS A 108 10.67 4.85 10.66
C HIS A 108 11.94 4.25 10.02
N GLN A 109 11.86 3.87 8.74
CA GLN A 109 13.00 3.39 7.96
C GLN A 109 14.14 4.42 7.88
N MET A 110 13.78 5.70 7.74
CA MET A 110 14.73 6.82 7.59
C MET A 110 15.49 7.12 8.89
N SER A 111 14.86 6.89 10.05
CA SER A 111 15.43 7.21 11.37
C SER A 111 16.60 6.31 11.78
N ARG A 112 16.64 5.05 11.30
CA ARG A 112 17.70 4.07 11.63
C ARG A 112 18.87 4.10 10.65
N SER A 113 18.63 4.39 9.37
CA SER A 113 19.72 4.52 8.39
C SER A 113 20.70 5.64 8.76
N ARG A 114 20.21 6.72 9.40
CA ARG A 114 21.05 7.79 10.00
C ARG A 114 21.85 7.39 11.24
N LYS A 115 21.50 6.30 11.94
CA LYS A 115 22.22 5.85 13.14
C LYS A 115 23.38 4.88 12.85
N MET A 116 23.50 4.38 11.63
CA MET A 116 24.58 3.47 11.22
C MET A 116 25.78 4.19 10.56
N THR A 117 25.76 5.52 10.48
CA THR A 117 26.81 6.36 9.87
C THR A 117 27.48 7.32 10.86
N ALA A 118 27.35 7.07 12.17
CA ALA A 118 28.01 7.84 13.23
C ALA A 118 28.93 6.94 14.07
#